data_AF-M4F7C2-F1
#
_entry.id   AF-M4F7C2-F1
#
_cell.length_a   1.000
_cell.length_b   1.000
_cell.length_c   1.000
_cell.angle_alpha   90.00
_cell.angle_beta   90.00
_cell.angle_gamma   90.00
#
_symmetry.space_group_name_H-M   'P 1'
#
loop_
_entity.id
_entity.type
_entity.pdbx_description
1 polymer ?
#
loop_
_entity_poly.entity_id
_entity_poly.type
_entity_poly.pdbx_seq_one_letter_code
_entity_poly.pdbx_strand_id
1 'polypeptide(L)' 'MSGVEAVNMWVNEQADYDYGSNTCASGKQCGHYTQIVWKNSVRLGCAKVSCDNGQTFITCNYDPQGNFVGQWPY' A
#
# COMPACT_ATOMS: atom_id res chain seq x y z
N MET A 1 0.75 -16.35 5.69
CA MET A 1 1.13 -15.06 5.10
C MET A 1 2.13 -14.36 6.02
N SER A 2 3.25 -13.95 5.46
CA SER A 2 4.33 -13.18 6.09
C SER A 2 4.22 -11.70 5.72
N GLY A 3 4.96 -10.84 6.44
CA GLY A 3 5.03 -9.42 6.09
C GLY A 3 5.64 -9.17 4.71
N VAL A 4 6.63 -9.97 4.31
CA VAL A 4 7.25 -9.87 2.97
C VAL A 4 6.25 -10.21 1.88
N GLU A 5 5.47 -11.29 2.05
CA GLU A 5 4.42 -11.66 1.09
C GLU A 5 3.36 -10.55 0.98
N ALA A 6 2.93 -9.97 2.10
CA ALA A 6 1.96 -8.86 2.10
C ALA A 6 2.49 -7.62 1.38
N VAL A 7 3.71 -7.18 1.68
CA VAL A 7 4.33 -6.02 1.03
C VAL A 7 4.54 -6.27 -0.46
N ASN A 8 4.96 -7.48 -0.86
CA ASN A 8 5.08 -7.82 -2.28
C ASN A 8 3.72 -7.77 -3.00
N MET A 9 2.63 -8.22 -2.37
CA MET A 9 1.29 -8.11 -2.96
C MET A 9 0.90 -6.64 -3.17
N TRP A 10 1.20 -5.76 -2.21
CA TRP A 10 0.94 -4.33 -2.32
C TRP A 10 1.82 -3.65 -3.38
N VAL A 11 3.10 -4.00 -3.47
CA VAL A 11 4.02 -3.46 -4.49
C VAL A 11 3.62 -3.90 -5.90
N ASN A 12 3.10 -5.12 -6.06
CA ASN A 12 2.67 -5.64 -7.36
C ASN A 12 1.54 -4.83 -8.00
N GLU A 13 0.81 -4.02 -7.23
CA GLU A 13 -0.17 -3.08 -7.78
C GLU A 13 0.48 -1.97 -8.64
N GLN A 14 1.80 -1.83 -8.62
CA GLN A 14 2.55 -0.97 -9.54
C GLN A 14 2.17 -1.22 -11.00
N ALA A 15 1.92 -2.49 -11.37
CA ALA A 15 1.54 -2.86 -12.73
C ALA A 15 0.19 -2.27 -13.17
N ASP A 16 -0.66 -1.92 -12.21
CA ASP A 16 -1.99 -1.34 -12.43
C ASP A 16 -2.00 0.20 -12.20
N TYR A 17 -0.87 0.83 -11.85
CA TYR A 17 -0.79 2.29 -11.63
C TYR A 17 -0.18 3.02 -12.81
N ASP A 18 -0.87 4.06 -13.29
CA ASP A 18 -0.37 4.97 -14.30
C ASP A 18 0.03 6.31 -13.64
N TYR A 19 1.33 6.59 -13.63
CA TYR A 19 1.86 7.82 -13.03
C TYR A 19 1.46 9.08 -13.81
N GLY A 20 1.32 9.01 -15.14
CA GLY A 20 1.02 10.18 -15.97
C GLY A 20 -0.37 10.76 -15.71
N SER A 21 -1.34 9.89 -15.49
CA SER A 21 -2.73 10.21 -15.16
C SER A 21 -3.03 10.20 -13.66
N ASN A 22 -2.13 9.65 -12.84
CA ASN A 22 -2.30 9.43 -11.40
C ASN A 22 -3.55 8.61 -11.08
N THR A 23 -3.79 7.55 -11.86
CA THR A 23 -4.96 6.68 -11.69
C THR A 23 -4.58 5.21 -11.70
N CYS A 24 -5.42 4.38 -11.09
CA CYS A 24 -5.34 2.93 -11.27
C CYS A 24 -6.07 2.52 -12.55
N ALA A 25 -5.64 1.42 -13.16
CA ALA A 25 -6.37 0.77 -14.24
C ALA A 25 -7.82 0.47 -13.83
N SER A 26 -8.73 0.49 -14.80
CA SER A 26 -10.17 0.32 -14.54
C SER A 26 -10.46 -1.01 -13.82
N GLY A 27 -11.15 -0.93 -12.68
CA GLY A 27 -11.49 -2.09 -11.85
C GLY A 27 -10.33 -2.65 -11.02
N LYS A 28 -9.18 -1.97 -10.97
CA LYS A 28 -7.99 -2.37 -10.19
C LYS A 28 -7.78 -1.48 -8.97
N GLN A 29 -6.95 -1.96 -8.05
CA GLN A 29 -6.50 -1.21 -6.88
C GLN A 29 -5.01 -0.95 -7.01
N CYS A 30 -4.60 0.27 -6.69
CA CYS A 30 -3.19 0.67 -6.66
C CYS A 30 -2.85 1.53 -5.44
N GLY A 31 -3.79 1.65 -4.51
CA GLY A 31 -3.66 2.50 -3.32
C GLY A 31 -2.62 1.97 -2.33
N HIS A 32 -2.38 0.66 -2.27
CA HIS A 32 -1.34 0.12 -1.40
C HIS A 32 0.03 0.44 -1.98
N TYR A 33 0.21 0.27 -3.30
CA TYR A 33 1.44 0.68 -3.97
C TYR A 33 1.74 2.16 -3.75
N THR A 34 0.78 3.06 -4.03
CA THR A 34 0.99 4.51 -3.88
C THR A 34 1.30 4.90 -2.44
N GLN A 35 0.76 4.21 -1.44
CA GLN A 35 1.11 4.46 -0.04
C GLN A 35 2.53 3.99 0.31
N ILE A 36 2.98 2.85 -0.23
CA ILE A 36 4.34 2.33 0.01
C ILE A 36 5.39 3.31 -0.51
N VAL A 37 5.16 3.87 -1.69
CA VAL A 37 6.12 4.76 -2.36
C VAL A 37 5.84 6.25 -2.09
N TRP A 38 5.03 6.56 -1.07
CA TRP A 38 4.66 7.93 -0.74
C TRP A 38 5.82 8.72 -0.14
N LYS A 39 6.36 9.69 -0.90
CA LYS A 39 7.59 10.43 -0.55
C LYS A 39 7.55 11.14 0.79
N ASN A 40 6.37 11.58 1.21
CA ASN A 40 6.21 12.35 2.44
C ASN A 40 6.06 11.46 3.68
N SER A 41 5.87 10.14 3.52
CA SER A 41 5.75 9.21 4.64
C SER A 41 7.14 8.79 5.12
N VAL A 42 7.59 9.38 6.23
CA VAL A 42 8.97 9.20 6.76
C VAL A 42 9.03 8.25 7.95
N ARG A 43 7.87 7.86 8.50
CA ARG A 43 7.74 6.90 9.60
C ARG A 43 6.85 5.75 9.15
N LEU A 44 7.23 4.54 9.54
CA LEU A 44 6.52 3.30 9.22
C LEU A 44 6.48 2.39 10.45
N GLY A 45 5.32 1.80 10.73
CA GLY A 45 5.17 0.72 11.70
C GLY A 45 4.21 -0.34 11.17
N CYS A 46 4.54 -1.62 11.35
CA CYS A 46 3.73 -2.73 10.86
C CYS A 46 3.43 -3.74 11.97
N ALA A 47 2.29 -4.42 11.84
CA ALA A 47 1.87 -5.47 12.75
C ALA A 47 1.33 -6.68 11.97
N LYS A 48 1.51 -7.87 12.56
CA LYS A 48 0.90 -9.12 12.10
C LYS A 48 0.16 -9.76 13.26
N VAL A 49 -1.08 -10.13 13.03
CA VAL A 49 -1.95 -10.78 14.02
C VAL A 49 -2.52 -12.06 13.43
N SER A 50 -2.53 -13.12 14.23
CA SER A 50 -3.27 -14.35 13.94
C SER A 50 -4.68 -14.23 14.53
N CYS A 51 -5.70 -14.37 13.70
CA CYS A 51 -7.10 -14.25 14.10
C CYS A 51 -7.65 -15.61 14.56
N ASP A 52 -8.73 -15.59 15.37
CA ASP A 52 -9.35 -16.81 15.94
C ASP A 52 -9.90 -17.77 14.88
N ASN A 53 -10.23 -17.27 13.69
CA ASN A 53 -10.68 -18.06 12.55
C ASN A 53 -9.53 -18.65 11.71
N GLY A 54 -8.28 -18.57 12.20
CA GLY A 54 -7.08 -19.07 11.51
C GLY A 54 -6.54 -18.15 10.41
N GLN A 55 -7.17 -17.01 10.15
CA GLN A 55 -6.67 -16.03 9.19
C GLN A 55 -5.49 -15.22 9.77
N THR A 56 -4.73 -14.58 8.89
CA THR A 56 -3.66 -13.65 9.27
C THR A 56 -4.05 -12.24 8.84
N PHE A 57 -4.01 -11.29 9.77
CA PHE A 57 -4.17 -9.87 9.49
C PHE A 57 -2.81 -9.19 9.52
N ILE A 58 -2.49 -8.42 8.48
CA ILE A 58 -1.24 -7.64 8.38
C ILE A 58 -1.62 -6.21 8.07
N THR A 59 -1.03 -5.27 8.80
CA THR A 59 -1.22 -3.84 8.59
C THR A 59 0.10 -3.09 8.72
N CYS A 60 0.19 -1.96 8.01
CA CYS A 60 1.27 -1.00 8.14
C CYS A 60 0.67 0.41 8.20
N ASN A 61 1.16 1.23 9.13
CA ASN A 61 0.82 2.64 9.26
C ASN A 61 1.99 3.53 8.88
N TYR A 62 1.67 4.62 8.19
CA TYR A 62 2.61 5.56 7.59
C TYR A 62 2.36 6.95 8.16
N ASP A 63 3.43 7.68 8.47
CA ASP A 63 3.34 9.05 8.93
C ASP A 63 4.43 9.96 8.33
N PRO A 64 4.09 11.18 7.87
CA PRO A 64 2.75 11.66 7.56
C PRO A 64 1.97 10.72 6.62
N GLN A 65 0.63 10.74 6.71
CA GLN A 65 -0.22 9.88 5.89
C GLN A 65 -0.04 10.16 4.39
N GLY A 66 -0.24 9.13 3.56
CA GLY A 66 -0.17 9.24 2.11
C GLY A 66 -1.53 9.28 1.43
N ASN A 67 -1.52 9.01 0.12
CA ASN A 67 -2.72 8.86 -0.72
C ASN A 67 -3.69 10.06 -0.68
N PHE A 68 -3.15 11.28 -0.63
CA PHE A 68 -3.96 12.47 -0.81
C PHE A 68 -4.44 12.58 -2.26
N VAL A 69 -5.74 12.73 -2.45
CA VAL A 69 -6.36 12.90 -3.77
C VAL A 69 -5.75 14.12 -4.48
N GLY A 70 -5.30 13.93 -5.72
CA GLY A 70 -4.67 14.98 -6.53
C GLY A 70 -3.18 15.21 -6.25
N GLN A 71 -2.56 14.42 -5.37
CA GLN A 71 -1.12 14.44 -5.16
C GLN A 71 -0.45 13.20 -5.74
N TRP A 72 0.79 13.36 -6.21
CA TRP A 72 1.60 12.27 -6.72
C TRP A 72 2.42 11.65 -5.59
N PRO A 73 2.57 10.32 -5.60
CA PRO A 73 3.29 9.63 -4.55
C PRO A 73 4.79 9.95 -4.54
N TYR A 74 5.40 10.29 -5.67
CA TYR A 74 6.80 10.75 -5.78
C TYR A 74 6.89 11.95 -6.72
#